data_AF-A0A7W7MVQ4-F1
#
_entry.id   AF-A0A7W7MVQ4-F1
#
_cell.length_a   1.000
_cell.length_b   1.000
_cell.length_c   1.000
_cell.angle_alpha   90.00
_cell.angle_beta   90.00
_cell.angle_gamma   90.00
#
_symmetry.space_group_name_H-M   'P 1'
#
loop_
_entity.id
_entity.type
_entity.pdbx_description
1 polymer ?
#
loop_
_entity_poly.entity_id
_entity_poly.type
_entity_poly.pdbx_seq_one_letter_code
_entity_poly.pdbx_strand_id
1 'polypeptide(L)'
;MTVNATTENPDTRDLAAPPTGERADLLTMLAKHRHFLRFTTRDLSDEQAGLRTTASELCLGGLIKHVSATERGWVDFILEGPSAMGDFDDMTEEDFARRADEFRMLPGETLAGVLDAYAEVARRTDQLVATLPDLDATQPLPKAPWFQDTHRSVRQVFLHIIAETAQHAGHADIIRESLDGAKTMG
;
A
#
# COMPACT_ATOMS: atom_id res chain seq x y z
N MET A 1 -32.92 -27.44 45.34
CA MET A 1 -31.86 -26.42 45.43
C MET A 1 -31.02 -26.55 44.18
N THR A 2 -31.35 -25.79 43.15
CA THR A 2 -30.65 -25.75 41.86
C THR A 2 -29.56 -24.70 41.95
N VAL A 3 -28.31 -25.14 41.87
CA VAL A 3 -27.14 -24.28 41.69
C VAL A 3 -27.01 -23.97 40.20
N ASN A 4 -27.25 -22.71 39.83
CA ASN A 4 -26.93 -22.19 38.49
C ASN A 4 -25.42 -21.98 38.40
N ALA A 5 -24.73 -22.83 37.64
CA ALA A 5 -23.38 -22.57 37.19
C ALA A 5 -23.44 -21.52 36.07
N THR A 6 -22.93 -20.32 36.34
CA THR A 6 -22.61 -19.33 35.32
C THR A 6 -21.45 -19.86 34.49
N THR A 7 -21.73 -20.26 33.26
CA THR A 7 -20.73 -20.49 32.22
C THR A 7 -20.13 -19.14 31.81
N GLU A 8 -18.98 -18.80 32.37
CA GLU A 8 -18.11 -17.78 31.78
C GLU A 8 -17.63 -18.29 30.42
N ASN A 9 -17.87 -17.47 29.39
CA ASN A 9 -17.45 -17.74 28.03
C ASN A 9 -15.99 -17.29 27.87
N PRO A 10 -15.01 -18.18 27.63
CA PRO A 10 -13.59 -17.80 27.60
C PRO A 10 -13.12 -17.25 26.24
N ASP A 11 -14.03 -16.83 25.35
CA ASP A 11 -13.69 -16.42 23.98
C ASP A 11 -13.90 -14.91 23.75
N THR A 12 -13.49 -14.07 24.71
CA THR A 12 -13.05 -12.70 24.39
C THR A 12 -11.56 -12.77 24.11
N ARG A 13 -11.19 -13.26 22.92
CA ARG A 13 -9.84 -13.05 22.39
C ARG A 13 -9.55 -11.57 22.49
N ASP A 14 -8.50 -11.27 23.23
CA ASP A 14 -7.92 -9.97 23.50
C ASP A 14 -8.00 -9.05 22.27
N LEU A 15 -9.11 -8.30 22.16
CA LEU A 15 -9.21 -7.19 21.21
C LEU A 15 -8.41 -6.09 21.86
N ALA A 16 -7.11 -6.06 21.56
CA ALA A 16 -6.23 -4.98 21.95
C ALA A 16 -6.95 -3.64 21.72
N ALA A 17 -6.92 -2.76 22.72
CA ALA A 17 -7.57 -1.46 22.63
C ALA A 17 -7.16 -0.73 21.33
N PRO A 18 -8.08 -0.01 20.68
CA PRO A 18 -7.79 0.65 19.41
C PRO A 18 -6.57 1.57 19.56
N PRO A 19 -5.67 1.64 18.55
CA PRO A 19 -4.49 2.50 18.63
C PRO A 19 -4.87 3.96 18.88
N THR A 20 -4.02 4.66 19.63
CA THR A 20 -4.17 6.10 19.94
C THR A 20 -2.90 6.86 19.55
N GLY A 21 -2.98 8.19 19.48
CA GLY A 21 -1.83 9.05 19.17
C GLY A 21 -1.27 8.79 17.77
N GLU A 22 0.04 8.81 17.62
CA GLU A 22 0.72 8.70 16.31
C GLU A 22 0.28 7.47 15.49
N ARG A 23 0.03 6.32 16.13
CA ARG A 23 -0.44 5.11 15.41
C ARG A 23 -1.84 5.30 14.83
N ALA A 24 -2.73 5.97 15.57
CA ALA A 24 -4.07 6.29 15.08
C ALA A 24 -4.01 7.26 13.89
N ASP A 25 -3.10 8.23 13.96
CA ASP A 25 -2.89 9.21 12.88
C ASP A 25 -2.35 8.53 11.61
N LEU A 26 -1.35 7.65 11.75
CA LEU A 26 -0.81 6.87 10.63
C LEU A 26 -1.89 6.01 9.97
N LEU A 27 -2.67 5.25 10.75
CA LEU A 27 -3.77 4.42 10.23
C LEU A 27 -4.83 5.28 9.52
N THR A 28 -5.18 6.43 10.09
CA THR A 28 -6.15 7.36 9.50
C THR A 28 -5.66 7.88 8.15
N MET A 29 -4.38 8.28 8.07
CA MET A 29 -3.78 8.80 6.84
C MET A 29 -3.64 7.72 5.76
N LEU A 30 -3.20 6.52 6.14
CA LEU A 30 -3.15 5.37 5.23
C LEU A 30 -4.55 5.06 4.67
N ALA A 31 -5.56 4.91 5.54
CA ALA A 31 -6.92 4.62 5.12
C ALA A 31 -7.47 5.69 4.15
N LYS A 32 -7.23 6.97 4.45
CA LYS A 32 -7.66 8.09 3.61
C LYS A 32 -7.05 8.05 2.20
N HIS A 33 -5.73 7.93 2.10
CA HIS A 33 -5.07 7.99 0.79
C HIS A 33 -5.29 6.72 -0.03
N ARG A 34 -5.34 5.54 0.61
CA ARG A 34 -5.77 4.30 -0.05
C ARG A 34 -7.19 4.40 -0.59
N HIS A 35 -8.10 5.00 0.18
CA HIS A 35 -9.46 5.24 -0.27
C HIS A 35 -9.49 6.13 -1.52
N PHE A 36 -8.82 7.28 -1.49
CA PHE A 36 -8.77 8.18 -2.65
C PHE A 36 -8.22 7.50 -3.89
N LEU A 37 -7.08 6.80 -3.78
CA LEU A 37 -6.51 6.06 -4.89
C LEU A 37 -7.51 5.04 -5.46
N ARG A 38 -8.08 4.18 -4.61
CA ARG A 38 -9.04 3.14 -5.04
C ARG A 38 -10.33 3.73 -5.62
N PHE A 39 -10.76 4.87 -5.13
CA PHE A 39 -12.02 5.47 -5.55
C PHE A 39 -11.97 5.94 -7.01
N THR A 40 -10.78 6.28 -7.52
CA THR A 40 -10.58 6.59 -8.95
C THR A 40 -10.91 5.43 -9.88
N THR A 41 -10.99 4.19 -9.38
CA THR A 41 -11.27 2.99 -10.20
C THR A 41 -12.73 2.54 -10.13
N ARG A 42 -13.61 3.26 -9.42
CA ARG A 42 -15.04 2.91 -9.31
C ARG A 42 -15.71 2.85 -10.68
N ASP A 43 -16.64 1.93 -10.86
CA ASP A 43 -17.47 1.81 -12.06
C ASP A 43 -16.67 1.62 -13.38
N LEU A 44 -15.42 1.14 -13.29
CA LEU A 44 -14.60 0.81 -14.46
C LEU A 44 -14.63 -0.68 -14.77
N SER A 45 -14.58 -0.98 -16.07
CA SER A 45 -14.19 -2.30 -16.55
C SER A 45 -12.68 -2.52 -16.43
N ASP A 46 -12.26 -3.79 -16.53
CA ASP A 46 -10.85 -4.17 -16.58
C ASP A 46 -10.12 -3.48 -17.74
N GLU A 47 -10.78 -3.37 -18.91
CA GLU A 47 -10.25 -2.69 -20.09
C GLU A 47 -10.01 -1.21 -19.81
N GLN A 48 -11.01 -0.51 -19.26
CA GLN A 48 -10.89 0.92 -18.92
C GLN A 48 -9.80 1.17 -17.88
N ALA A 49 -9.65 0.28 -16.89
CA ALA A 49 -8.58 0.40 -15.89
C ALA A 49 -7.18 0.25 -16.52
N GLY A 50 -7.07 -0.44 -17.65
CA GLY A 50 -5.84 -0.61 -18.43
C GLY A 50 -5.54 0.51 -19.43
N LEU A 51 -6.47 1.44 -19.68
CA LEU A 51 -6.28 2.51 -20.65
C LEU A 51 -5.29 3.58 -20.17
N ARG A 52 -4.50 4.07 -21.13
CA ARG A 52 -3.60 5.20 -20.95
C ARG A 52 -4.21 6.46 -21.55
N THR A 53 -4.81 7.29 -20.71
CA THR A 53 -5.60 8.44 -21.13
C THR A 53 -4.87 9.77 -21.04
N THR A 54 -3.58 9.74 -20.71
CA THR A 54 -2.71 10.92 -20.61
C THR A 54 -1.46 10.72 -21.46
N ALA A 55 -0.58 11.73 -21.51
CA ALA A 55 0.71 11.62 -22.21
C ALA A 55 1.66 10.57 -21.58
N SER A 56 1.39 10.12 -20.34
CA SER A 56 2.21 9.16 -19.61
C SER A 56 1.95 7.71 -20.02
N GLU A 57 2.82 6.80 -19.58
CA GLU A 57 2.67 5.35 -19.72
C GLU A 57 1.69 4.74 -18.70
N LEU A 58 1.24 5.54 -17.73
CA LEU A 58 0.43 5.10 -16.59
C LEU A 58 -1.03 4.80 -16.96
N CYS A 59 -1.59 3.77 -16.33
CA CYS A 59 -3.03 3.48 -16.28
C CYS A 59 -3.51 3.29 -14.83
N LEU A 60 -4.82 3.34 -14.59
CA LEU A 60 -5.40 3.29 -13.24
C LEU A 60 -5.14 1.95 -12.54
N GLY A 61 -5.34 0.83 -13.23
CA GLY A 61 -5.06 -0.49 -12.68
C GLY A 61 -3.57 -0.69 -12.38
N GLY A 62 -2.71 -0.17 -13.26
CA GLY A 62 -1.26 -0.12 -13.04
C GLY A 62 -0.87 0.70 -11.80
N LEU A 63 -1.49 1.85 -11.57
CA LEU A 63 -1.22 2.63 -10.36
C LEU A 63 -1.58 1.88 -9.07
N ILE A 64 -2.66 1.10 -9.06
CA ILE A 64 -2.98 0.23 -7.91
C ILE A 64 -1.92 -0.84 -7.72
N LYS A 65 -1.48 -1.50 -8.80
CA LYS A 65 -0.42 -2.53 -8.75
C LYS A 65 0.89 -1.96 -8.22
N HIS A 66 1.33 -0.83 -8.77
CA HIS A 66 2.56 -0.17 -8.34
C HIS A 66 2.52 0.20 -6.85
N VAL A 67 1.47 0.89 -6.41
CA VAL A 67 1.36 1.29 -5.00
C VAL A 67 1.28 0.04 -4.09
N SER A 68 0.61 -1.03 -4.54
CA SER A 68 0.59 -2.31 -3.81
C SER A 68 1.97 -2.94 -3.68
N ALA A 69 2.77 -2.93 -4.75
CA ALA A 69 4.13 -3.48 -4.77
C ALA A 69 5.07 -2.64 -3.89
N THR A 70 5.01 -1.32 -4.02
CA THR A 70 5.77 -0.36 -3.20
C THR A 70 5.45 -0.53 -1.72
N GLU A 71 4.17 -0.56 -1.35
CA GLU A 71 3.75 -0.74 0.04
C GLU A 71 4.21 -2.09 0.60
N ARG A 72 4.05 -3.17 -0.16
CA ARG A 72 4.52 -4.50 0.22
C ARG A 72 6.03 -4.54 0.46
N GLY A 73 6.82 -4.01 -0.47
CA GLY A 73 8.28 -4.01 -0.37
C GLY A 73 8.77 -3.22 0.85
N TRP A 74 8.16 -2.07 1.13
CA TRP A 74 8.49 -1.27 2.32
C TRP A 74 8.08 -1.93 3.63
N VAL A 75 6.96 -2.64 3.65
CA VAL A 75 6.54 -3.45 4.80
C VAL A 75 7.47 -4.65 5.02
N ASP A 76 7.90 -5.31 3.96
CA ASP A 76 8.89 -6.39 4.04
C ASP A 76 10.23 -5.84 4.56
N PHE A 77 10.64 -4.66 4.08
CA PHE A 77 11.83 -3.96 4.57
C PHE A 77 11.80 -3.67 6.07
N ILE A 78 10.64 -3.32 6.65
CA ILE A 78 10.53 -3.14 8.11
C ILE A 78 10.96 -4.42 8.85
N LEU A 79 10.52 -5.59 8.36
CA LEU A 79 10.70 -6.87 9.03
C LEU A 79 12.04 -7.54 8.72
N GLU A 80 12.53 -7.36 7.50
CA GLU A 80 13.66 -8.12 6.95
C GLU A 80 14.88 -7.23 6.64
N GLY A 81 14.72 -5.91 6.67
CA GLY A 81 15.78 -4.96 6.33
C GLY A 81 16.12 -4.95 4.82
N PRO A 82 17.37 -4.63 4.43
CA PRO A 82 17.78 -4.49 3.03
C PRO A 82 17.49 -5.69 2.13
N SER A 83 17.44 -6.91 2.67
CA SER A 83 17.21 -8.12 1.88
C SER A 83 15.85 -8.18 1.22
N ALA A 84 14.86 -7.42 1.72
CA ALA A 84 13.52 -7.33 1.11
C ALA A 84 13.50 -6.55 -0.23
N MET A 85 14.50 -5.69 -0.47
CA MET A 85 14.52 -4.79 -1.63
C MET A 85 15.67 -5.08 -2.60
N GLY A 86 16.82 -5.53 -2.08
CA GLY A 86 18.06 -5.66 -2.85
C GLY A 86 18.73 -4.32 -3.16
N ASP A 87 20.01 -4.37 -3.56
CA ASP A 87 20.75 -3.19 -4.01
C ASP A 87 20.35 -2.83 -5.44
N PHE A 88 20.25 -1.53 -5.73
CA PHE A 88 19.90 -1.03 -7.07
C PHE A 88 20.90 -1.46 -8.14
N ASP A 89 22.19 -1.49 -7.79
CA ASP A 89 23.27 -1.84 -8.71
C ASP A 89 23.23 -3.32 -9.13
N ASP A 90 22.51 -4.16 -8.38
CA ASP A 90 22.35 -5.60 -8.67
C ASP A 90 21.10 -5.89 -9.52
N MET A 91 20.27 -4.87 -9.83
CA MET A 91 19.05 -5.05 -10.61
C MET A 91 19.36 -5.45 -12.06
N THR A 92 18.70 -6.51 -12.53
CA THR A 92 18.77 -6.98 -13.91
C THR A 92 17.78 -6.26 -14.83
N GLU A 93 17.96 -6.38 -16.14
CA GLU A 93 16.97 -5.90 -17.13
C GLU A 93 15.58 -6.51 -16.90
N GLU A 94 15.51 -7.76 -16.45
CA GLU A 94 14.26 -8.44 -16.11
C GLU A 94 13.58 -7.82 -14.88
N ASP A 95 14.36 -7.41 -13.87
CA ASP A 95 13.83 -6.69 -12.70
C ASP A 95 13.24 -5.33 -13.11
N PHE A 96 13.91 -4.61 -14.01
CA PHE A 96 13.38 -3.35 -14.55
C PHE A 96 12.12 -3.56 -15.38
N ALA A 97 12.07 -4.61 -16.20
CA ALA A 97 10.88 -4.96 -16.97
C ALA A 97 9.69 -5.29 -16.05
N ARG A 98 9.92 -6.09 -15.00
CA ARG A 98 8.90 -6.39 -13.98
C ARG A 98 8.38 -5.15 -13.27
N ARG A 99 9.26 -4.20 -12.90
CA ARG A 99 8.84 -2.92 -12.31
C ARG A 99 8.03 -2.08 -13.29
N ALA A 100 8.38 -2.08 -14.58
CA ALA A 100 7.60 -1.37 -15.58
C ALA A 100 6.19 -1.97 -15.74
N ASP A 101 6.06 -3.29 -15.62
CA ASP A 101 4.78 -4.00 -15.69
C ASP A 101 3.86 -3.74 -14.48
N GLU A 102 4.40 -3.24 -13.37
CA GLU A 102 3.57 -2.73 -12.27
C GLU A 102 2.69 -1.58 -12.72
N PHE A 103 3.10 -0.78 -13.70
CA PHE A 103 2.31 0.35 -14.21
C PHE A 103 1.32 -0.03 -15.32
N ARG A 104 1.09 -1.32 -15.57
CA ARG A 104 0.24 -1.84 -16.66
C ARG A 104 -0.73 -2.90 -16.15
N MET A 105 -1.88 -3.01 -16.80
CA MET A 105 -2.72 -4.21 -16.72
C MET A 105 -2.19 -5.25 -17.72
N LEU A 106 -1.74 -6.39 -17.23
CA LEU A 106 -1.24 -7.50 -18.03
C LEU A 106 -2.39 -8.40 -18.51
N PRO A 107 -2.18 -9.19 -19.58
CA PRO A 107 -3.19 -10.13 -20.06
C PRO A 107 -3.68 -11.08 -18.96
N GLY A 108 -5.00 -11.11 -18.73
CA GLY A 108 -5.65 -11.95 -17.72
C GLY A 108 -5.74 -11.34 -16.32
N GLU A 109 -5.15 -10.17 -16.08
CA GLU A 109 -5.38 -9.42 -14.84
C GLU A 109 -6.76 -8.75 -14.85
N THR A 110 -7.38 -8.68 -13.67
CA THR A 110 -8.67 -8.01 -13.47
C THR A 110 -8.50 -6.89 -12.45
N LEU A 111 -9.28 -5.82 -12.59
CA LEU A 111 -9.30 -4.72 -11.64
C LEU A 111 -9.69 -5.21 -10.25
N ALA A 112 -10.66 -6.13 -10.15
CA ALA A 112 -11.05 -6.75 -8.89
C ALA A 112 -9.86 -7.47 -8.22
N GLY A 113 -9.14 -8.32 -8.97
CA GLY A 113 -7.99 -9.04 -8.43
C GLY A 113 -6.85 -8.11 -7.98
N VAL A 114 -6.62 -7.03 -8.72
CA VAL A 114 -5.62 -6.01 -8.36
C VAL A 114 -6.04 -5.26 -7.07
N LEU A 115 -7.32 -4.91 -6.93
CA LEU A 115 -7.84 -4.26 -5.72
C LEU A 115 -7.82 -5.18 -4.49
N ASP A 116 -8.10 -6.47 -4.68
CA ASP A 116 -8.02 -7.49 -3.61
C ASP A 116 -6.57 -7.69 -3.15
N ALA A 117 -5.63 -7.75 -4.09
CA ALA A 117 -4.21 -7.80 -3.77
C ALA A 117 -3.75 -6.58 -2.97
N TYR A 118 -4.24 -5.38 -3.32
CA TYR A 118 -3.95 -4.17 -2.56
C TYR A 118 -4.56 -4.19 -1.16
N ALA A 119 -5.80 -4.68 -1.03
CA ALA A 119 -6.48 -4.78 0.25
C ALA A 119 -5.75 -5.70 1.23
N GLU A 120 -5.18 -6.81 0.74
CA GLU A 120 -4.39 -7.72 1.58
C GLU A 120 -3.09 -7.07 2.06
N VAL A 121 -2.39 -6.33 1.19
CA VAL A 121 -1.21 -5.54 1.58
C VAL A 121 -1.60 -4.51 2.65
N ALA A 122 -2.67 -3.75 2.42
CA ALA A 122 -3.15 -2.73 3.35
C ALA A 122 -3.45 -3.33 4.73
N ARG A 123 -4.11 -4.50 4.78
CA ARG A 123 -4.41 -5.21 6.03
C ARG A 123 -3.14 -5.61 6.77
N ARG A 124 -2.12 -6.11 6.07
CA ARG A 124 -0.81 -6.45 6.67
C ARG A 124 -0.12 -5.21 7.22
N THR A 125 -0.12 -4.11 6.47
CA THR A 125 0.44 -2.84 6.92
C THR A 125 -0.26 -2.32 8.17
N ASP A 126 -1.59 -2.34 8.20
CA ASP A 126 -2.37 -1.87 9.36
C ASP A 126 -2.08 -2.69 10.62
N GLN A 127 -1.91 -4.01 10.46
CA GLN A 127 -1.47 -4.87 11.56
C GLN A 127 -0.10 -4.46 12.10
N LEU A 128 0.88 -4.20 11.23
CA LEU A 128 2.20 -3.77 11.67
C LEU A 128 2.19 -2.40 12.34
N VAL A 129 1.42 -1.44 11.83
CA VAL A 129 1.24 -0.13 12.47
C VAL A 129 0.61 -0.29 13.86
N ALA A 130 -0.26 -1.27 14.08
CA ALA A 130 -0.86 -1.52 15.39
C ALA A 130 0.08 -2.27 16.35
N THR A 131 0.86 -3.24 15.86
CA THR A 131 1.51 -4.24 16.74
C THR A 131 3.02 -4.15 16.85
N LEU A 132 3.72 -3.43 15.96
CA LEU A 132 5.18 -3.33 16.07
C LEU A 132 5.59 -2.69 17.41
N PRO A 133 6.61 -3.21 18.11
CA PRO A 133 6.95 -2.75 19.46
C PRO A 133 7.51 -1.32 19.49
N ASP A 134 8.19 -0.89 18.44
CA ASP A 134 8.87 0.40 18.37
C ASP A 134 8.79 1.00 16.95
N LEU A 135 8.31 2.23 16.85
CA LEU A 135 8.27 2.99 15.59
C LEU A 135 9.60 3.67 15.27
N ASP A 136 10.51 3.76 16.25
CA ASP A 136 11.84 4.33 16.11
C ASP A 136 12.92 3.29 15.79
N ALA A 137 12.56 2.00 15.79
CA ALA A 137 13.42 0.94 15.28
C ALA A 137 13.83 1.24 13.83
N THR A 138 15.11 1.06 13.53
CA THR A 138 15.70 1.40 12.23
C THR A 138 16.24 0.17 11.51
N GLN A 139 16.20 0.25 10.18
CA GLN A 139 16.87 -0.69 9.28
C GLN A 139 17.85 0.10 8.40
N PRO A 140 19.01 -0.46 8.06
CA PRO A 140 19.89 0.14 7.04
C PRO A 140 19.15 0.15 5.69
N LEU A 141 19.33 1.20 4.90
CA LEU A 141 18.79 1.26 3.54
C LEU A 141 19.70 0.47 2.59
N PRO A 142 19.13 -0.22 1.57
CA PRO A 142 19.94 -0.80 0.51
C PRO A 142 20.61 0.31 -0.30
N LYS A 143 21.63 -0.04 -1.11
CA LYS A 143 22.29 0.94 -1.96
C LYS A 143 21.36 1.34 -3.10
N ALA A 144 21.08 2.63 -3.20
CA ALA A 144 20.43 3.21 -4.38
C ALA A 144 20.81 4.69 -4.52
N PRO A 145 20.87 5.23 -5.75
CA PRO A 145 21.34 6.60 -5.98
C PRO A 145 20.41 7.70 -5.41
N TRP A 146 19.17 7.36 -5.07
CA TRP A 146 18.19 8.29 -4.49
C TRP A 146 18.13 8.29 -2.96
N PHE A 147 18.78 7.34 -2.28
CA PHE A 147 18.85 7.36 -0.82
C PHE A 147 19.96 8.29 -0.34
N GLN A 148 19.57 9.36 0.35
CA GLN A 148 20.51 10.31 0.97
C GLN A 148 20.91 9.88 2.38
N ASP A 149 20.01 9.17 3.07
CA ASP A 149 20.25 8.60 4.39
C ASP A 149 20.78 7.16 4.30
N THR A 150 21.40 6.69 5.37
CA THR A 150 21.90 5.29 5.46
C THR A 150 20.92 4.34 6.15
N HIS A 151 19.95 4.87 6.88
CA HIS A 151 18.97 4.12 7.66
C HIS A 151 17.60 4.78 7.55
N ARG A 152 16.56 3.98 7.79
CA ARG A 152 15.19 4.47 7.87
C ARG A 152 14.48 3.83 9.06
N SER A 153 13.76 4.63 9.85
CA SER A 153 12.93 4.12 10.94
C SER A 153 11.60 3.57 10.43
N VAL A 154 10.97 2.69 11.19
CA VAL A 154 9.61 2.18 10.92
C VAL A 154 8.62 3.33 10.70
N ARG A 155 8.69 4.38 11.53
CA ARG A 155 7.89 5.62 11.37
C ARG A 155 8.10 6.26 9.99
N GLN A 156 9.37 6.44 9.59
CA GLN A 156 9.71 7.03 8.30
C GLN A 156 9.30 6.15 7.11
N VAL A 157 9.23 4.83 7.28
CA VAL A 157 8.68 3.92 6.27
C VAL A 157 7.19 4.15 6.09
N PHE A 158 6.40 4.16 7.17
CA PHE A 158 4.94 4.38 7.07
C PHE A 158 4.60 5.76 6.48
N LEU A 159 5.34 6.80 6.86
CA LEU A 159 5.19 8.13 6.28
C LEU A 159 5.51 8.15 4.78
N HIS A 160 6.52 7.39 4.34
CA HIS A 160 6.85 7.27 2.93
C HIS A 160 5.76 6.53 2.14
N ILE A 161 5.20 5.44 2.67
CA ILE A 161 4.06 4.73 2.06
C ILE A 161 2.85 5.68 1.88
N ILE A 162 2.55 6.49 2.90
CA ILE A 162 1.48 7.51 2.82
C ILE A 162 1.77 8.49 1.68
N ALA A 163 2.99 9.01 1.60
CA ALA A 163 3.40 9.98 0.58
C ALA A 163 3.30 9.40 -0.84
N GLU A 164 3.80 8.18 -1.06
CA GLU A 164 3.70 7.45 -2.32
C GLU A 164 2.23 7.25 -2.74
N THR A 165 1.40 6.78 -1.80
CA THR A 165 -0.03 6.57 -2.06
C THR A 165 -0.73 7.89 -2.40
N ALA A 166 -0.42 8.98 -1.69
CA ALA A 166 -1.01 10.30 -1.93
C ALA A 166 -0.61 10.87 -3.30
N GLN A 167 0.67 10.75 -3.66
CA GLN A 167 1.19 11.20 -4.95
C GLN A 167 0.51 10.45 -6.11
N HIS A 168 0.40 9.12 -6.00
CA HIS A 168 -0.24 8.31 -7.03
C HIS A 168 -1.76 8.43 -7.05
N ALA A 169 -2.41 8.76 -5.93
CA ALA A 169 -3.83 9.14 -5.94
C ALA A 169 -4.08 10.39 -6.79
N GLY A 170 -3.20 11.40 -6.69
CA GLY A 170 -3.28 12.60 -7.54
C GLY A 170 -3.08 12.30 -9.02
N HIS A 171 -2.10 11.43 -9.36
CA HIS A 171 -1.93 10.97 -10.75
C HIS A 171 -3.17 10.21 -11.25
N ALA A 172 -3.75 9.35 -10.41
CA ALA A 172 -4.94 8.59 -10.75
C ALA A 172 -6.15 9.49 -11.02
N ASP A 173 -6.34 10.58 -10.26
CA ASP A 173 -7.40 11.54 -10.54
C ASP A 173 -7.26 12.18 -11.93
N ILE A 174 -6.05 12.58 -12.34
CA ILE A 174 -5.84 13.17 -13.67
C ILE A 174 -6.10 12.15 -14.79
N ILE A 175 -5.68 10.89 -14.60
CA ILE A 175 -5.95 9.81 -15.55
C ILE A 175 -7.46 9.55 -15.63
N ARG A 176 -8.16 9.53 -14.50
CA ARG A 176 -9.60 9.30 -14.45
C ARG A 176 -10.39 10.46 -15.08
N GLU A 177 -10.02 11.70 -14.78
CA GLU A 177 -10.64 12.88 -15.38
C GLU A 177 -10.43 12.90 -16.89
N SER A 178 -9.27 12.46 -17.38
CA SER A 178 -9.00 12.35 -18.82
C SER A 178 -9.75 11.18 -19.49
N LEU A 179 -10.13 10.15 -18.73
CA LEU A 179 -10.86 8.98 -19.24
C LEU A 179 -12.33 9.31 -19.47
N ASP A 180 -13.01 9.86 -18.46
CA ASP A 180 -14.47 10.05 -18.49
C ASP A 180 -14.96 11.28 -17.71
N GLY A 181 -14.05 12.14 -17.25
CA GLY A 181 -14.38 13.34 -16.47
C GLY A 181 -14.66 13.10 -14.99
N ALA A 182 -14.67 11.85 -14.51
CA ALA A 182 -14.84 11.57 -13.09
C ALA A 182 -13.55 11.86 -12.31
N LYS A 183 -13.71 12.16 -11.01
CA LYS A 183 -12.60 12.38 -10.08
C LYS A 183 -13.04 12.10 -8.64
N THR A 184 -12.08 12.08 -7.72
CA THR A 184 -12.30 11.73 -6.31
C THR A 184 -12.97 12.87 -5.55
N MET A 185 -12.62 14.11 -5.86
CA MET A 185 -13.15 15.31 -5.23
C MET A 185 -13.64 16.32 -6.28
N GLY A 186 -14.89 16.76 -6.13
CA GLY A 186 -15.58 17.67 -7.07
C GLY A 186 -16.51 16.95 -8.02
#